data_AF-A0A7S2GX52-F1
#
_entry.id   AF-A0A7S2GX52-F1
#
_cell.length_a   1.000
_cell.length_b   1.000
_cell.length_c   1.000
_cell.angle_alpha   90.00
_cell.angle_beta   90.00
_cell.angle_gamma   90.00
#
_symmetry.space_group_name_H-M   'P 1'
#
loop_
_entity.id
_entity.type
_entity.pdbx_description
1 polymer ?
#
loop_
_entity_poly.entity_id
_entity_poly.type
_entity_poly.pdbx_seq_one_letter_code
_entity_poly.pdbx_strand_id
1 'polypeptide(L)'
;MGGPRRCCLAHSMWPKCSNNKVATPALSHAQTAVIVGANRGDIPNDPSFSYLANSPHIRKVFVEPIPHLFKLLQRNVAKLPNASAVNAAITTAGGKTLEMFCLIDPHKGTVHSTVPFFADQICSLHKDRLFNSGDVMLFSSAEKVHKSVRSISVPTLSLRQLLNEELGAAPLDYLQVDTEGEDYNIVLQALELVPPPKSLMFEHMLLSSTHRTELRWRLALHYDFCCQAFDDVLCDHHQHHWKHLRRRKGSGNTRQSPSEQSEWMTRAIMRLSRAGVGDG
;
A
#
# COMPACT_ATOMS: atom_id res chain seq x y z
N MET A 1 -21.44 -7.42 -22.97
CA MET A 1 -20.85 -6.88 -21.73
C MET A 1 -21.75 -7.30 -20.59
N GLY A 2 -21.26 -8.10 -19.64
CA GLY A 2 -22.03 -8.48 -18.45
C GLY A 2 -22.12 -7.29 -17.50
N GLY A 3 -23.30 -7.03 -16.93
CA GLY A 3 -23.45 -6.02 -15.89
C GLY A 3 -22.61 -6.33 -14.65
N PRO A 4 -22.37 -5.35 -13.77
CA PRO A 4 -21.52 -5.51 -12.60
C PRO A 4 -22.05 -6.58 -11.63
N ARG A 5 -21.14 -7.35 -11.02
CA ARG A 5 -21.50 -8.48 -10.15
C ARG A 5 -22.05 -8.00 -8.81
N ARG A 6 -23.20 -8.56 -8.37
CA ARG A 6 -24.01 -8.09 -7.22
C ARG A 6 -23.27 -7.96 -5.88
N CYS A 7 -22.19 -8.71 -5.66
CA CYS A 7 -21.51 -8.73 -4.36
C CYS A 7 -20.76 -7.43 -4.04
N CYS A 8 -20.32 -6.69 -5.06
CA CYS A 8 -19.50 -5.48 -4.89
C CYS A 8 -20.32 -4.18 -4.77
N LEU A 9 -21.62 -4.20 -5.10
CA LEU A 9 -22.44 -2.99 -5.21
C LEU A 9 -23.49 -2.80 -4.10
N ALA A 10 -23.69 -3.80 -3.26
CA ALA A 10 -24.81 -3.79 -2.31
C ALA A 10 -24.65 -2.80 -1.13
N HIS A 11 -23.47 -2.17 -0.95
CA HIS A 11 -23.17 -1.34 0.22
C HIS A 11 -22.39 -0.07 -0.15
N SER A 12 -22.53 0.96 0.68
CA SER A 12 -21.76 2.21 0.62
C SER A 12 -20.28 2.04 0.99
N MET A 13 -19.89 0.87 1.50
CA MET A 13 -18.51 0.49 1.85
C MET A 13 -18.21 -0.93 1.37
N TRP A 14 -16.93 -1.25 1.14
CA TRP A 14 -16.50 -2.62 0.87
C TRP A 14 -16.79 -3.54 2.08
N PRO A 15 -17.15 -4.82 1.86
CA PRO A 15 -17.29 -5.76 2.96
C PRO A 15 -15.97 -5.91 3.73
N LYS A 16 -16.01 -5.89 5.06
CA LYS A 16 -14.80 -6.12 5.88
C LYS A 16 -14.34 -7.57 5.80
N CYS A 17 -13.04 -7.80 5.66
CA CYS A 17 -12.40 -9.11 5.81
C CYS A 17 -11.44 -9.14 7.02
N SER A 18 -11.04 -10.34 7.46
CA SER A 18 -10.16 -10.47 8.63
C SER A 18 -8.73 -10.07 8.29
N ASN A 19 -8.15 -9.21 9.11
CA ASN A 19 -6.98 -8.40 8.80
C ASN A 19 -5.66 -9.13 8.48
N ASN A 20 -5.42 -10.35 8.99
CA ASN A 20 -4.05 -10.89 9.01
C ASN A 20 -3.70 -11.86 7.87
N LYS A 21 -4.58 -12.10 6.88
CA LYS A 21 -4.38 -13.19 5.90
C LYS A 21 -4.96 -12.91 4.51
N VAL A 22 -4.98 -11.65 4.09
CA VAL A 22 -5.69 -11.31 2.85
C VAL A 22 -4.78 -11.45 1.63
N ALA A 23 -3.51 -11.04 1.73
CA ALA A 23 -2.52 -11.25 0.67
C ALA A 23 -2.13 -12.72 0.48
N THR A 24 -2.07 -13.52 1.55
CA THR A 24 -1.59 -14.91 1.50
C THR A 24 -2.37 -15.83 0.54
N PRO A 25 -3.72 -15.88 0.56
CA PRO A 25 -4.49 -16.66 -0.41
C PRO A 25 -4.36 -16.17 -1.85
N ALA A 26 -4.28 -14.84 -2.06
CA ALA A 26 -4.10 -14.26 -3.39
C ALA A 26 -2.74 -14.66 -3.99
N LEU A 27 -1.70 -14.68 -3.14
CA LEU A 27 -0.34 -15.00 -3.56
C LEU A 27 -0.07 -16.51 -3.72
N SER A 28 -0.89 -17.41 -3.15
CA SER A 28 -0.62 -18.86 -3.17
C SER A 28 -0.70 -19.52 -4.55
N HIS A 29 -1.21 -18.82 -5.54
CA HIS A 29 -1.29 -19.28 -6.92
C HIS A 29 -0.60 -18.33 -7.91
N ALA A 30 0.04 -17.27 -7.41
CA ALA A 30 0.73 -16.32 -8.26
C ALA A 30 2.01 -16.93 -8.84
N GLN A 31 2.30 -16.60 -10.10
CA GLN A 31 3.59 -16.80 -10.75
C GLN A 31 4.35 -15.48 -10.85
N THR A 32 3.64 -14.34 -10.86
CA THR A 32 4.22 -13.00 -10.89
C THR A 32 3.57 -12.10 -9.83
N ALA A 33 4.38 -11.26 -9.19
CA ALA A 33 3.92 -10.28 -8.22
C ALA A 33 4.65 -8.95 -8.40
N VAL A 34 3.90 -7.85 -8.38
CA VAL A 34 4.44 -6.48 -8.43
C VAL A 34 3.96 -5.72 -7.21
N ILE A 35 4.88 -5.10 -6.48
CA ILE A 35 4.62 -4.29 -5.30
C ILE A 35 5.05 -2.86 -5.60
N VAL A 36 4.10 -1.94 -5.73
CA VAL A 36 4.35 -0.52 -5.97
C VAL A 36 4.26 0.25 -4.66
N GLY A 37 5.32 1.01 -4.35
CA GLY A 37 5.48 1.64 -3.03
C GLY A 37 6.05 0.67 -2.00
N ALA A 38 6.99 -0.16 -2.42
CA ALA A 38 7.55 -1.24 -1.61
C ALA A 38 8.41 -0.77 -0.43
N ASN A 39 8.67 0.55 -0.30
CA ASN A 39 9.48 1.12 0.77
C ASN A 39 10.84 0.42 0.82
N ARG A 40 11.34 0.05 2.00
CA ARG A 40 12.55 -0.77 2.18
C ARG A 40 12.29 -2.29 2.11
N GLY A 41 11.08 -2.74 1.81
CA GLY A 41 10.69 -4.15 1.71
C GLY A 41 10.48 -4.84 3.07
N ASP A 42 11.54 -5.35 3.69
CA ASP A 42 11.49 -6.16 4.92
C ASP A 42 11.06 -5.32 6.14
N ILE A 43 9.75 -5.08 6.26
CA ILE A 43 9.11 -4.34 7.35
C ILE A 43 8.09 -5.26 8.01
N PRO A 44 8.06 -5.37 9.36
CA PRO A 44 7.12 -6.24 10.07
C PRO A 44 5.64 -5.99 9.76
N ASN A 45 5.30 -4.80 9.27
CA ASN A 45 3.93 -4.38 9.02
C ASN A 45 3.49 -4.56 7.56
N ASP A 46 4.39 -4.94 6.65
CA ASP A 46 4.03 -5.30 5.28
C ASP A 46 3.92 -6.83 5.16
N PRO A 47 2.70 -7.41 5.20
CA PRO A 47 2.51 -8.84 5.15
C PRO A 47 2.94 -9.45 3.79
N SER A 48 2.99 -8.66 2.72
CA SER A 48 3.32 -9.14 1.38
C SER A 48 4.78 -9.57 1.27
N PHE A 49 5.71 -8.77 1.82
CA PHE A 49 7.14 -9.06 1.74
C PHE A 49 7.49 -10.38 2.41
N SER A 50 6.99 -10.62 3.62
CA SER A 50 7.24 -11.86 4.37
C SER A 50 6.72 -13.11 3.64
N TYR A 51 5.57 -13.02 2.97
CA TYR A 51 5.03 -14.13 2.18
C TYR A 51 5.87 -14.37 0.93
N LEU A 52 6.17 -13.31 0.20
CA LEU A 52 6.94 -13.36 -1.04
C LEU A 52 8.36 -13.88 -0.79
N ALA A 53 9.00 -13.50 0.31
CA ALA A 53 10.32 -13.99 0.69
C ALA A 53 10.37 -15.52 0.79
N ASN A 54 9.26 -16.16 1.19
CA ASN A 54 9.13 -17.61 1.31
C ASN A 54 8.56 -18.30 0.06
N SER A 55 8.45 -17.58 -1.07
CA SER A 55 7.80 -18.05 -2.29
C SER A 55 8.76 -18.02 -3.49
N PRO A 56 9.72 -18.95 -3.59
CA PRO A 56 10.79 -18.90 -4.58
C PRO A 56 10.32 -19.05 -6.03
N HIS A 57 9.16 -19.65 -6.25
CA HIS A 57 8.57 -19.86 -7.58
C HIS A 57 7.95 -18.58 -8.19
N ILE A 58 7.69 -17.55 -7.38
CA ILE A 58 7.08 -16.29 -7.83
C ILE A 58 8.18 -15.39 -8.40
N ARG A 59 7.99 -14.81 -9.59
CA ARG A 59 8.78 -13.68 -10.10
C ARG A 59 8.26 -12.38 -9.50
N LYS A 60 9.11 -11.62 -8.82
CA LYS A 60 8.72 -10.49 -7.97
C LYS A 60 9.39 -9.22 -8.46
N VAL A 61 8.64 -8.13 -8.49
CA VAL A 61 9.16 -6.80 -8.80
C VAL A 61 8.73 -5.86 -7.68
N PHE A 62 9.70 -5.21 -7.04
CA PHE A 62 9.44 -4.23 -5.99
C PHE A 62 9.82 -2.84 -6.50
N VAL A 63 8.92 -1.87 -6.35
CA VAL A 63 9.09 -0.52 -6.89
C VAL A 63 9.10 0.50 -5.77
N GLU A 64 10.16 1.31 -5.69
CA GLU A 64 10.30 2.38 -4.68
C GLU A 64 10.97 3.61 -5.31
N PRO A 65 10.28 4.76 -5.44
CA PRO A 65 10.84 5.97 -6.04
C PRO A 65 11.89 6.68 -5.17
N ILE A 66 11.80 6.59 -3.84
CA ILE A 66 12.61 7.38 -2.92
C ILE A 66 14.05 6.80 -2.87
N PRO A 67 15.08 7.52 -3.34
CA PRO A 67 16.40 6.93 -3.60
C PRO A 67 17.07 6.28 -2.40
N HIS A 68 16.88 6.82 -1.20
CA HIS A 68 17.50 6.26 0.01
C HIS A 68 16.77 5.00 0.49
N LEU A 69 15.43 4.93 0.39
CA LEU A 69 14.65 3.72 0.66
C LEU A 69 14.92 2.65 -0.39
N PHE A 70 15.01 3.04 -1.67
CA PHE A 70 15.35 2.15 -2.77
C PHE A 70 16.68 1.43 -2.55
N LYS A 71 17.71 2.13 -2.05
CA LYS A 71 19.00 1.50 -1.69
C LYS A 71 18.84 0.41 -0.62
N LEU A 72 17.92 0.60 0.34
CA LEU A 72 17.62 -0.41 1.35
C LEU A 72 16.80 -1.57 0.76
N LEU A 73 15.80 -1.24 -0.06
CA LEU A 73 14.99 -2.20 -0.81
C LEU A 73 15.88 -3.12 -1.64
N GLN A 74 16.78 -2.56 -2.44
CA GLN A 74 17.68 -3.31 -3.30
C GLN A 74 18.52 -4.32 -2.51
N ARG A 75 19.02 -3.94 -1.32
CA ARG A 75 19.77 -4.84 -0.43
C ARG A 75 18.91 -5.98 0.12
N ASN A 76 17.64 -5.70 0.41
CA ASN A 76 16.71 -6.70 0.95
C ASN A 76 16.20 -7.64 -0.16
N VAL A 77 15.85 -7.08 -1.32
CA VAL A 77 15.39 -7.81 -2.50
C VAL A 77 16.49 -8.70 -3.09
N ALA A 78 17.76 -8.30 -3.04
CA ALA A 78 18.88 -9.12 -3.50
C ALA A 78 19.02 -10.47 -2.75
N LYS A 79 18.40 -10.61 -1.58
CA LYS A 79 18.36 -11.87 -0.81
C LYS A 79 17.24 -12.80 -1.26
N LEU A 80 16.32 -12.31 -2.09
CA LEU A 80 15.14 -13.04 -2.51
C LEU A 80 15.36 -13.70 -3.88
N PRO A 81 14.96 -14.96 -4.05
CA PRO A 81 14.97 -15.61 -5.36
C PRO A 81 13.92 -14.99 -6.28
N ASN A 82 14.27 -14.88 -7.57
CA ASN A 82 13.40 -14.38 -8.64
C ASN A 82 12.81 -13.00 -8.33
N ALA A 83 13.62 -12.08 -7.80
CA ALA A 83 13.18 -10.76 -7.40
C ALA A 83 14.03 -9.64 -8.03
N SER A 84 13.39 -8.57 -8.46
CA SER A 84 14.02 -7.33 -8.91
C SER A 84 13.50 -6.12 -8.14
N ALA A 85 14.29 -5.05 -8.12
CA ALA A 85 13.95 -3.78 -7.51
C ALA A 85 14.08 -2.66 -8.55
N VAL A 86 13.05 -1.82 -8.68
CA VAL A 86 12.98 -0.70 -9.62
C VAL A 86 12.88 0.63 -8.88
N ASN A 87 13.76 1.58 -9.21
CA ASN A 87 13.71 2.94 -8.66
C ASN A 87 12.92 3.84 -9.59
N ALA A 88 11.59 3.86 -9.46
CA ALA A 88 10.72 4.72 -10.25
C ALA A 88 9.41 5.03 -9.51
N ALA A 89 8.81 6.18 -9.78
CA ALA A 89 7.42 6.43 -9.45
C ALA A 89 6.52 5.92 -10.58
N ILE A 90 5.40 5.27 -10.24
CA ILE A 90 4.43 4.84 -11.25
C ILE A 90 3.41 5.95 -11.47
N THR A 91 3.25 6.37 -12.72
CA THR A 91 2.39 7.49 -13.15
C THR A 91 1.61 7.12 -14.41
N THR A 92 0.64 7.91 -14.84
CA THR A 92 -0.15 7.61 -16.06
C THR A 92 0.69 7.61 -17.35
N ALA A 93 1.63 8.55 -17.49
CA ALA A 93 2.39 8.71 -18.73
C ALA A 93 3.76 8.01 -18.71
N GLY A 94 4.43 7.97 -17.55
CA GLY A 94 5.80 7.47 -17.42
C GLY A 94 6.83 8.19 -18.29
N GLY A 95 8.07 7.69 -18.27
CA GLY A 95 9.15 8.10 -19.18
C GLY A 95 9.71 9.50 -18.96
N LYS A 96 9.42 10.14 -17.81
CA LYS A 96 9.93 11.48 -17.46
C LYS A 96 10.57 11.45 -16.08
N THR A 97 11.32 12.49 -15.77
CA THR A 97 11.68 12.80 -14.38
C THR A 97 10.67 13.80 -13.85
N LEU A 98 10.05 13.50 -12.70
CA LEU A 98 9.13 14.40 -12.02
C LEU A 98 9.69 14.84 -10.67
N GLU A 99 9.19 15.98 -10.20
CA GLU A 99 9.41 16.43 -8.84
C GLU A 99 8.48 15.67 -7.89
N MET A 100 9.05 15.07 -6.86
CA MET A 100 8.33 14.43 -5.76
C MET A 100 8.63 15.17 -4.47
N PHE A 101 7.61 15.42 -3.66
CA PHE A 101 7.71 16.15 -2.41
C PHE A 101 7.72 15.17 -1.24
N CYS A 102 8.71 15.29 -0.38
CA CYS A 102 8.96 14.39 0.75
C CYS A 102 9.00 15.15 2.07
N LEU A 103 8.57 14.51 3.15
CA LEU A 103 8.81 14.99 4.51
C LEU A 103 10.20 14.52 4.95
N ILE A 104 11.15 15.46 4.98
CA ILE A 104 12.53 15.19 5.36
C ILE A 104 12.86 16.01 6.60
N ASP A 105 13.27 15.33 7.66
CA ASP A 105 13.82 16.00 8.85
C ASP A 105 15.32 16.21 8.72
N PRO A 106 15.79 17.47 8.67
CA PRO A 106 17.21 17.77 8.62
C PRO A 106 17.95 17.33 9.89
N HIS A 107 17.22 17.06 10.98
CA HIS A 107 17.76 16.63 12.27
C HIS A 107 17.50 15.14 12.54
N LYS A 108 17.15 14.34 11.52
CA LYS A 108 16.87 12.91 11.66
C LYS A 108 18.03 12.20 12.38
N GLY A 109 17.70 11.43 13.42
CA GLY A 109 18.68 10.69 14.23
C GLY A 109 19.33 11.51 15.35
N THR A 110 18.86 12.74 15.61
CA THR A 110 19.30 13.58 16.72
C THR A 110 18.17 13.78 17.74
N VAL A 111 18.52 14.26 18.94
CA VAL A 111 17.54 14.67 19.98
C VAL A 111 16.64 15.83 19.52
N HIS A 112 17.02 16.54 18.46
CA HIS A 112 16.26 17.65 17.87
C HIS A 112 15.36 17.20 16.70
N SER A 113 15.18 15.90 16.49
CA SER A 113 14.27 15.41 15.45
C SER A 113 12.87 15.93 15.73
N THR A 114 12.28 16.61 14.72
CA THR A 114 10.97 17.27 14.86
C THR A 114 9.86 16.53 14.14
N VAL A 115 10.20 15.42 13.48
CA VAL A 115 9.26 14.59 12.74
C VAL A 115 9.23 13.16 13.30
N PRO A 116 8.13 12.42 13.10
CA PRO A 116 8.10 10.99 13.42
C PRO A 116 9.15 10.19 12.63
N PHE A 117 9.66 9.10 13.21
CA PHE A 117 10.74 8.30 12.59
C PHE A 117 10.43 7.74 11.19
N PHE A 118 9.14 7.68 10.82
CA PHE A 118 8.64 7.22 9.53
C PHE A 118 8.40 8.34 8.50
N ALA A 119 8.62 9.60 8.87
CA ALA A 119 8.29 10.74 8.00
C ALA A 119 9.01 10.69 6.64
N ASP A 120 10.20 10.11 6.57
CA ASP A 120 10.96 9.94 5.33
C ASP A 120 10.36 8.93 4.36
N GLN A 121 9.31 8.22 4.77
CA GLN A 121 8.49 7.34 3.94
C GLN A 121 7.30 8.10 3.32
N ILE A 122 7.00 9.31 3.79
CA ILE A 122 5.89 10.12 3.30
C ILE A 122 6.40 11.02 2.17
N CYS A 123 6.18 10.57 0.93
CA CYS A 123 6.51 11.34 -0.27
C CYS A 123 5.43 11.21 -1.34
N SER A 124 5.03 12.33 -1.95
CA SER A 124 3.98 12.35 -2.98
C SER A 124 4.39 13.17 -4.20
N LEU A 125 3.88 12.81 -5.37
CA LEU A 125 3.94 13.67 -6.57
C LEU A 125 3.01 14.88 -6.44
N HIS A 126 2.08 14.86 -5.49
CA HIS A 126 1.14 15.95 -5.22
C HIS A 126 1.52 16.65 -3.92
N LYS A 127 2.16 17.82 -4.01
CA LYS A 127 2.61 18.58 -2.82
C LYS A 127 1.52 18.78 -1.77
N ASP A 128 0.30 19.07 -2.21
CA ASP A 128 -0.85 19.33 -1.33
C ASP A 128 -1.24 18.11 -0.49
N ARG A 129 -0.90 16.89 -0.94
CA ARG A 129 -1.16 15.64 -0.20
C ARG A 129 -0.49 15.67 1.18
N LEU A 130 0.71 16.23 1.29
CA LEU A 130 1.49 16.29 2.52
C LEU A 130 0.86 17.19 3.59
N PHE A 131 -0.10 18.03 3.20
CA PHE A 131 -0.80 18.97 4.08
C PHE A 131 -2.21 18.50 4.43
N ASN A 132 -2.58 17.28 4.07
CA ASN A 132 -3.85 16.71 4.49
C ASN A 132 -3.87 16.49 6.01
N SER A 133 -5.04 16.60 6.63
CA SER A 133 -5.21 16.62 8.09
C SER A 133 -4.66 15.37 8.78
N GLY A 134 -4.72 14.20 8.13
CA GLY A 134 -4.15 12.95 8.64
C GLY A 134 -2.65 13.06 8.92
N ASP A 135 -1.88 13.52 7.93
CA ASP A 135 -0.43 13.68 8.08
C ASP A 135 -0.12 14.84 9.02
N VAL A 136 -0.80 15.99 8.86
CA VAL A 136 -0.58 17.18 9.70
C VAL A 136 -0.76 16.89 11.19
N MET A 137 -1.71 16.01 11.56
CA MET A 137 -1.87 15.57 12.95
C MET A 137 -0.63 14.87 13.51
N LEU A 138 0.15 14.17 12.67
CA LEU A 138 1.39 13.48 13.10
C LEU A 138 2.52 14.44 13.45
N PHE A 139 2.51 15.68 12.92
CA PHE A 139 3.58 16.66 13.11
C PHE A 139 3.22 17.77 14.10
N SER A 140 2.03 17.68 14.73
CA SER A 140 1.50 18.64 15.71
C SER A 140 1.31 20.10 15.23
N SER A 141 1.76 20.46 14.02
CA SER A 141 1.55 21.77 13.40
C SER A 141 1.86 21.74 11.89
N ALA A 142 1.06 22.45 11.09
CA ALA A 142 1.32 22.60 9.65
C ALA A 142 2.64 23.33 9.34
N GLU A 143 3.07 24.24 10.22
CA GLU A 143 4.35 24.95 10.05
C GLU A 143 5.55 24.00 10.07
N LYS A 144 5.56 23.00 10.96
CA LYS A 144 6.60 21.97 11.01
C LYS A 144 6.60 21.11 9.74
N VAL A 145 5.43 20.76 9.22
CA VAL A 145 5.29 20.06 7.93
C VAL A 145 5.92 20.89 6.83
N HIS A 146 5.52 22.16 6.69
CA HIS A 146 6.07 23.08 5.67
C HIS A 146 7.60 23.16 5.72
N LYS A 147 8.20 23.31 6.90
CA LYS A 147 9.66 23.38 7.07
C LYS A 147 10.38 22.08 6.73
N SER A 148 9.67 20.96 6.74
CA SER A 148 10.20 19.61 6.47
C SER A 148 9.99 19.17 5.02
N VAL A 149 9.11 19.83 4.25
CA VAL A 149 8.91 19.47 2.83
C VAL A 149 10.17 19.79 2.03
N ARG A 150 10.69 18.78 1.34
CA ARG A 150 11.77 18.90 0.35
C ARG A 150 11.34 18.26 -0.94
N SER A 151 11.82 18.76 -2.05
CA SER A 151 11.64 18.08 -3.33
C SER A 151 12.84 17.24 -3.70
N ILE A 152 12.55 16.12 -4.35
CA ILE A 152 13.52 15.24 -4.98
C ILE A 152 13.07 14.98 -6.43
N SER A 153 14.02 14.75 -7.32
CA SER A 153 13.72 14.33 -8.69
C SER A 153 13.70 12.81 -8.75
N VAL A 154 12.62 12.25 -9.28
CA VAL A 154 12.46 10.79 -9.42
C VAL A 154 12.13 10.43 -10.87
N PRO A 155 12.73 9.35 -11.43
CA PRO A 155 12.30 8.84 -12.72
C PRO A 155 10.89 8.23 -12.59
N THR A 156 10.14 8.24 -13.69
CA THR A 156 8.79 7.69 -13.72
C THR A 156 8.61 6.64 -14.80
N LEU A 157 7.73 5.68 -14.51
CA LEU A 157 7.24 4.70 -15.47
C LEU A 157 5.71 4.69 -15.43
N SER A 158 5.09 4.27 -16.52
CA SER A 158 3.71 3.77 -16.47
C SER A 158 3.72 2.33 -16.00
N LEU A 159 2.59 1.84 -15.50
CA LEU A 159 2.47 0.44 -15.10
C LEU A 159 2.79 -0.48 -16.30
N ARG A 160 2.34 -0.13 -17.51
CA ARG A 160 2.63 -0.90 -18.72
C ARG A 160 4.12 -0.94 -19.06
N GLN A 161 4.83 0.19 -18.93
CA GLN A 161 6.28 0.22 -19.16
C GLN A 161 7.00 -0.67 -18.16
N LEU A 162 6.69 -0.53 -16.86
CA LEU A 162 7.24 -1.38 -15.81
C LEU A 162 7.04 -2.87 -16.13
N LEU A 163 5.83 -3.29 -16.48
CA LEU A 163 5.54 -4.70 -16.77
C LEU A 163 6.27 -5.19 -18.02
N ASN A 164 6.36 -4.37 -19.08
CA ASN A 164 7.09 -4.74 -20.28
C ASN A 164 8.58 -4.93 -20.00
N GLU A 165 9.19 -4.06 -19.19
CA GLU A 165 10.61 -4.12 -18.83
C GLU A 165 10.89 -5.28 -17.86
N GLU A 166 10.06 -5.44 -16.83
CA GLU A 166 10.35 -6.34 -15.71
C GLU A 166 9.72 -7.72 -15.81
N LEU A 167 8.65 -7.88 -16.59
CA LEU A 167 7.93 -9.16 -16.78
C LEU A 167 7.90 -9.62 -18.25
N GLY A 168 8.05 -8.69 -19.20
CA GLY A 168 7.93 -8.98 -20.63
C GLY A 168 6.50 -9.37 -20.99
N ALA A 169 6.33 -10.51 -21.66
CA ALA A 169 5.01 -11.04 -22.03
C ALA A 169 4.31 -11.83 -20.91
N ALA A 170 4.95 -12.02 -19.75
CA ALA A 170 4.34 -12.77 -18.66
C ALA A 170 3.13 -12.00 -18.09
N PRO A 171 2.01 -12.69 -17.80
CA PRO A 171 0.84 -12.05 -17.18
C PRO A 171 1.19 -11.57 -15.77
N LEU A 172 0.47 -10.55 -15.30
CA LEU A 172 0.53 -10.08 -13.92
C LEU A 172 -0.51 -10.82 -13.08
N ASP A 173 -0.08 -11.61 -12.08
CA ASP A 173 -1.01 -12.32 -11.22
C ASP A 173 -1.39 -11.50 -9.99
N TYR A 174 -0.42 -10.88 -9.31
CA TYR A 174 -0.66 -10.07 -8.12
C TYR A 174 -0.08 -8.67 -8.26
N LEU A 175 -0.91 -7.66 -8.00
CA LEU A 175 -0.49 -6.26 -7.88
C LEU A 175 -0.84 -5.73 -6.49
N GLN A 176 0.15 -5.17 -5.80
CA GLN A 176 -0.06 -4.32 -4.63
C GLN A 176 0.30 -2.88 -4.97
N VAL A 177 -0.52 -1.94 -4.51
CA VAL A 177 -0.32 -0.51 -4.67
C VAL A 177 -0.47 0.15 -3.31
N ASP A 178 0.63 0.68 -2.80
CA ASP A 178 0.66 1.42 -1.55
C ASP A 178 1.48 2.68 -1.78
N THR A 179 0.84 3.69 -2.37
CA THR A 179 1.52 4.95 -2.70
C THR A 179 0.89 6.10 -1.94
N GLU A 180 1.65 7.16 -1.69
CA GLU A 180 1.10 8.33 -1.02
C GLU A 180 0.36 9.25 -2.04
N GLY A 181 -0.63 8.71 -2.76
CA GLY A 181 -1.58 9.49 -3.56
C GLY A 181 -1.69 9.18 -5.06
N GLU A 182 -0.98 8.20 -5.60
CA GLU A 182 -1.11 7.78 -7.02
C GLU A 182 -1.94 6.49 -7.20
N ASP A 183 -2.47 5.94 -6.11
CA ASP A 183 -3.13 4.63 -6.04
C ASP A 183 -4.28 4.54 -7.03
N TYR A 184 -5.10 5.59 -7.09
CA TYR A 184 -6.21 5.67 -8.03
C TYR A 184 -5.76 5.52 -9.48
N ASN A 185 -4.73 6.26 -9.89
CA ASN A 185 -4.25 6.24 -11.27
C ASN A 185 -3.58 4.89 -11.61
N ILE A 186 -2.84 4.31 -10.67
CA ILE A 186 -2.20 3.00 -10.86
C ILE A 186 -3.25 1.89 -10.95
N VAL A 187 -4.27 1.93 -10.09
CA VAL A 187 -5.40 0.98 -10.15
C VAL A 187 -6.13 1.09 -11.48
N LEU A 188 -6.40 2.30 -11.99
CA LEU A 188 -7.01 2.46 -13.32
C LEU A 188 -6.16 1.84 -14.42
N GLN A 189 -4.86 2.08 -14.44
CA GLN A 189 -3.94 1.44 -15.39
C GLN A 189 -3.98 -0.09 -15.30
N ALA A 190 -4.08 -0.64 -14.08
CA ALA A 190 -4.18 -2.09 -13.88
C ALA A 190 -5.47 -2.68 -14.48
N LEU A 191 -6.58 -1.96 -14.42
CA LEU A 191 -7.86 -2.38 -15.02
C LEU A 191 -7.86 -2.30 -16.56
N GLU A 192 -6.96 -1.51 -17.15
CA GLU A 192 -6.75 -1.41 -18.59
C GLU A 192 -5.81 -2.50 -19.15
N LEU A 193 -5.20 -3.31 -18.28
CA LEU A 193 -4.44 -4.48 -18.71
C LEU A 193 -5.38 -5.57 -19.25
N VAL A 194 -4.87 -6.37 -20.20
CA VAL A 194 -5.60 -7.47 -20.82
C VAL A 194 -4.76 -8.73 -20.76
N PRO A 195 -5.07 -9.67 -19.84
CA PRO A 195 -6.06 -9.55 -18.76
C PRO A 195 -5.61 -8.58 -17.64
N PRO A 196 -6.54 -8.08 -16.80
CA PRO A 196 -6.19 -7.40 -15.55
C PRO A 196 -5.48 -8.37 -14.58
N PRO A 197 -4.85 -7.87 -13.51
CA PRO A 197 -4.27 -8.72 -12.47
C PRO A 197 -5.27 -9.73 -11.92
N LYS A 198 -4.83 -10.95 -11.60
CA LYS A 198 -5.73 -11.93 -10.96
C LYS A 198 -6.17 -11.48 -9.57
N SER A 199 -5.27 -10.79 -8.87
CA SER A 199 -5.51 -10.18 -7.57
C SER A 199 -4.88 -8.80 -7.52
N LEU A 200 -5.61 -7.86 -6.92
CA LEU A 200 -5.22 -6.47 -6.77
C LEU A 200 -5.45 -6.03 -5.34
N MET A 201 -4.41 -5.53 -4.68
CA MET A 201 -4.47 -4.92 -3.36
C MET A 201 -4.06 -3.46 -3.46
N PHE A 202 -4.79 -2.56 -2.80
CA PHE A 202 -4.42 -1.16 -2.76
C PHE A 202 -4.90 -0.43 -1.51
N GLU A 203 -4.16 0.60 -1.08
CA GLU A 203 -4.58 1.47 0.01
C GLU A 203 -5.74 2.39 -0.45
N HIS A 204 -6.85 2.43 0.30
CA HIS A 204 -8.03 3.26 -0.06
C HIS A 204 -8.19 4.51 0.83
N MET A 205 -7.37 4.64 1.88
CA MET A 205 -7.49 5.72 2.87
C MET A 205 -7.22 7.08 2.26
N LEU A 206 -6.27 7.16 1.33
CA LEU A 206 -5.86 8.39 0.68
C LEU A 206 -6.75 8.80 -0.49
N LEU A 207 -7.70 7.94 -0.86
CA LEU A 207 -8.62 8.21 -1.96
C LEU A 207 -9.72 9.18 -1.55
N SER A 208 -10.11 10.05 -2.49
CA SER A 208 -11.33 10.86 -2.33
C SER A 208 -12.59 9.98 -2.31
N SER A 209 -13.70 10.49 -1.78
CA SER A 209 -14.99 9.78 -1.83
C SER A 209 -15.44 9.49 -3.26
N THR A 210 -15.15 10.40 -4.20
CA THR A 210 -15.39 10.24 -5.63
C THR A 210 -14.55 9.11 -6.20
N HIS A 211 -13.24 9.09 -5.96
CA HIS A 211 -12.34 8.03 -6.42
C HIS A 211 -12.74 6.66 -5.85
N ARG A 212 -13.07 6.58 -4.56
CA ARG A 212 -13.54 5.31 -3.95
C ARG A 212 -14.83 4.81 -4.59
N THR A 213 -15.77 5.71 -4.88
CA THR A 213 -17.03 5.35 -5.54
C THR A 213 -16.78 4.82 -6.94
N GLU A 214 -15.99 5.52 -7.73
CA GLU A 214 -15.67 5.11 -9.09
C GLU A 214 -14.91 3.79 -9.13
N LEU A 215 -13.84 3.63 -8.33
CA LEU A 215 -13.08 2.40 -8.28
C LEU A 215 -13.97 1.22 -7.88
N ARG A 216 -14.91 1.38 -6.95
CA ARG A 216 -15.84 0.30 -6.61
C ARG A 216 -16.64 -0.16 -7.82
N TRP A 217 -17.16 0.77 -8.62
CA TRP A 217 -17.91 0.43 -9.83
C TRP A 217 -17.03 -0.29 -10.85
N ARG A 218 -15.84 0.24 -11.11
CA ARG A 218 -14.90 -0.36 -12.08
C ARG A 218 -14.43 -1.74 -11.61
N LEU A 219 -13.99 -1.88 -10.36
CA LEU A 219 -13.55 -3.15 -9.79
C LEU A 219 -14.65 -4.21 -9.84
N ALA A 220 -15.93 -3.84 -9.67
CA ALA A 220 -17.07 -4.77 -9.78
C ALA A 220 -17.32 -5.33 -11.20
N LEU A 221 -16.72 -4.71 -12.23
CA LEU A 221 -16.75 -5.20 -13.61
C LEU A 221 -15.67 -6.25 -13.87
N HIS A 222 -14.55 -6.18 -13.15
CA HIS A 222 -13.39 -7.05 -13.36
C HIS A 222 -13.34 -8.19 -12.34
N TYR A 223 -13.57 -7.92 -11.05
CA TYR A 223 -13.35 -8.88 -9.98
C TYR A 223 -14.64 -9.48 -9.43
N ASP A 224 -14.54 -10.73 -8.95
CA ASP A 224 -15.65 -11.48 -8.37
C ASP A 224 -15.90 -11.15 -6.89
N PHE A 225 -14.86 -10.64 -6.22
CA PHE A 225 -14.87 -10.32 -4.83
C PHE A 225 -13.92 -9.16 -4.56
N CYS A 226 -14.36 -8.21 -3.73
CA CYS A 226 -13.49 -7.22 -3.10
C CYS A 226 -13.82 -7.13 -1.62
N CYS A 227 -12.81 -6.95 -0.77
CA CYS A 227 -12.99 -6.73 0.66
C CYS A 227 -11.99 -5.72 1.21
N GLN A 228 -12.41 -5.02 2.25
CA GLN A 228 -11.57 -4.08 2.98
C GLN A 228 -10.91 -4.77 4.19
N ALA A 229 -9.61 -4.60 4.32
CA ALA A 229 -8.82 -5.01 5.47
C ALA A 229 -8.08 -3.77 6.00
N PHE A 230 -8.61 -3.16 7.07
CA PHE A 230 -8.14 -1.85 7.56
C PHE A 230 -8.12 -0.78 6.45
N ASP A 231 -6.90 -0.36 6.08
CA ASP A 231 -6.60 0.73 5.16
C ASP A 231 -6.45 0.22 3.72
N ASP A 232 -6.46 -1.10 3.53
CA ASP A 232 -6.36 -1.77 2.24
C ASP A 232 -7.70 -2.30 1.72
N VAL A 233 -7.79 -2.41 0.40
CA VAL A 233 -8.79 -3.18 -0.32
C VAL A 233 -8.10 -4.27 -1.14
N LEU A 234 -8.53 -5.52 -0.98
CA LEU A 234 -8.17 -6.62 -1.88
C LEU A 234 -9.34 -6.94 -2.80
N CYS A 235 -9.06 -7.08 -4.09
CA CYS A 235 -9.95 -7.63 -5.11
C CYS A 235 -9.34 -8.88 -5.75
N ASP A 236 -10.18 -9.88 -6.04
CA ASP A 236 -9.75 -11.20 -6.53
C ASP A 236 -10.85 -11.83 -7.42
N HIS A 237 -10.43 -12.58 -8.45
CA HIS A 237 -11.30 -13.40 -9.30
C HIS A 237 -11.73 -14.72 -8.63
N HIS A 238 -10.97 -15.26 -7.67
CA HIS A 238 -11.22 -16.59 -7.11
C HIS A 238 -12.04 -16.56 -5.81
N GLN A 239 -13.38 -16.58 -5.92
CA GLN A 239 -14.27 -16.70 -4.75
C GLN A 239 -14.08 -17.99 -3.92
N HIS A 240 -13.53 -19.05 -4.50
CA HIS A 240 -13.54 -20.39 -3.88
C HIS A 240 -12.69 -20.50 -2.60
N HIS A 241 -11.62 -19.71 -2.46
CA HIS A 241 -10.73 -19.78 -1.29
C HIS A 241 -11.36 -19.16 -0.04
N TRP A 242 -12.31 -18.24 -0.20
CA TRP A 242 -12.84 -17.41 0.89
C TRP A 242 -13.99 -18.05 1.67
N LYS A 243 -14.68 -19.04 1.10
CA LYS A 243 -15.77 -19.76 1.78
C LYS A 243 -15.30 -20.50 3.04
N HIS A 244 -14.03 -20.93 3.08
CA HIS A 244 -13.43 -21.60 4.24
C HIS A 244 -13.07 -20.64 5.38
N LEU A 245 -12.72 -19.38 5.08
CA LEU A 245 -12.42 -18.37 6.09
C LEU A 245 -13.69 -17.87 6.80
N ARG A 246 -14.83 -17.78 6.11
CA ARG A 246 -16.12 -17.45 6.74
C ARG A 246 -16.64 -18.54 7.67
N ARG A 247 -16.41 -19.83 7.36
CA ARG A 247 -16.89 -20.95 8.18
C ARG A 247 -16.14 -21.14 9.50
N ARG A 248 -14.90 -20.65 9.65
CA ARG A 248 -14.11 -20.79 10.88
C ARG A 248 -14.54 -19.86 12.03
N LYS A 249 -15.44 -18.89 11.82
CA LYS A 249 -16.01 -18.04 12.89
C LYS A 249 -17.24 -18.65 13.59
N GLY A 250 -17.58 -19.92 13.31
CA GLY A 250 -18.80 -20.57 13.82
C GLY A 250 -18.68 -21.38 15.12
N SER A 251 -17.52 -21.53 15.75
CA SER A 251 -17.40 -22.44 16.93
C SER A 251 -16.51 -21.96 18.08
N GLY A 252 -16.18 -20.66 18.15
CA GLY A 252 -15.35 -20.12 19.23
C GLY A 252 -15.92 -18.81 19.75
N ASN A 253 -16.76 -18.89 20.78
CA ASN A 253 -17.27 -17.74 21.51
C ASN A 253 -16.11 -17.07 22.28
N THR A 254 -15.43 -16.11 21.65
CA THR A 254 -14.64 -15.10 22.36
C THR A 254 -15.07 -13.73 21.85
N ARG A 255 -15.90 -13.06 22.65
CA ARG A 255 -16.15 -11.62 22.51
C ARG A 255 -14.83 -10.90 22.81
N GLN A 256 -14.05 -10.56 21.79
CA GLN A 256 -13.11 -9.44 21.94
C GLN A 256 -13.94 -8.16 21.91
N SER A 257 -13.89 -7.43 23.02
CA SER A 257 -14.72 -6.25 23.21
C SER A 257 -14.13 -5.04 22.46
N PRO A 258 -14.95 -4.05 22.05
CA PRO A 258 -14.49 -2.82 21.42
C PRO A 258 -13.44 -2.00 22.22
N SER A 259 -13.17 -2.34 23.48
CA SER A 259 -12.18 -1.63 24.30
C SER A 259 -10.73 -1.93 23.91
N GLU A 260 -10.43 -3.08 23.30
CA GLU A 260 -9.04 -3.46 22.98
C GLU A 260 -8.45 -2.64 21.81
N GLN A 261 -9.28 -2.17 20.88
CA GLN A 261 -8.86 -1.30 19.76
C GLN A 261 -8.66 0.16 20.21
N SER A 262 -9.51 0.64 21.13
CA SER A 262 -9.34 1.93 21.81
C SER A 262 -8.08 1.93 22.69
N GLU A 263 -7.81 0.82 23.37
CA GLU A 263 -6.64 0.69 24.23
C GLU A 263 -5.31 0.69 23.46
N TRP A 264 -5.23 0.18 22.22
CA TRP A 264 -3.99 0.21 21.46
C TRP A 264 -3.62 1.64 21.01
N MET A 265 -4.58 2.40 20.45
CA MET A 265 -4.36 3.82 20.13
C MET A 265 -4.12 4.66 21.40
N THR A 266 -4.86 4.39 22.48
CA THR A 266 -4.67 5.10 23.76
C THR A 266 -3.32 4.75 24.41
N ARG A 267 -2.83 3.51 24.32
CA ARG A 267 -1.51 3.11 24.82
C ARG A 267 -0.37 3.65 23.93
N ALA A 268 -0.56 3.77 22.62
CA ALA A 268 0.38 4.43 21.72
C ALA A 268 0.49 5.94 22.03
N ILE A 269 -0.63 6.61 22.30
CA ILE A 269 -0.68 8.02 22.69
C ILE A 269 -0.11 8.24 24.11
N MET A 270 -0.48 7.40 25.10
CA MET A 270 -0.02 7.56 26.49
C MET A 270 1.46 7.19 26.72
N ARG A 271 2.05 6.29 25.92
CA ARG A 271 3.50 6.01 26.00
C ARG A 271 4.35 7.18 25.52
N LEU A 272 3.82 8.03 24.63
CA LEU A 272 4.49 9.25 24.18
C LEU A 272 4.39 10.38 25.20
N SER A 273 3.30 10.46 25.97
CA SER A 273 3.13 11.47 27.03
C SER A 273 3.98 11.25 28.28
N ARG A 274 4.43 10.01 28.55
CA ARG A 274 5.24 9.68 29.75
C ARG A 274 6.76 9.71 29.53
N ALA A 275 7.23 9.94 28.31
CA ALA A 275 8.66 10.08 28.01
C ALA A 275 9.15 11.55 28.07
N GLY A 276 8.27 12.51 28.41
CA GLY A 276 8.54 13.95 28.37
C GLY A 276 8.40 14.70 29.70
N VAL A 277 8.48 14.01 30.84
CA VAL A 277 8.61 14.68 32.16
C VAL A 277 9.85 14.13 32.83
N GLY A 278 10.98 14.79 32.57
CA GLY A 278 12.19 14.71 33.36
C GLY A 278 12.58 16.13 33.71
N ASP A 279 12.64 16.40 35.01
CA ASP A 279 12.80 17.71 35.64
C ASP A 279 13.97 18.54 35.09
N GLY A 280 13.69 19.83 34.86
CA GLY A 280 14.61 20.88 34.45
C GLY A 280 13.86 22.16 34.14
#